data_AF-A0A3C1XB43-F1
#
_entry.id   AF-A0A3C1XB43-F1
#
_cell.length_a   1.000
_cell.length_b   1.000
_cell.length_c   1.000
_cell.angle_alpha   90.00
_cell.angle_beta   90.00
_cell.angle_gamma   90.00
#
_symmetry.space_group_name_H-M   'P 1'
#
loop_
_entity.id
_entity.type
_entity.pdbx_description
1 polymer ?
#
loop_
_entity_poly.entity_id
_entity_poly.type
_entity_poly.pdbx_seq_one_letter_code
_entity_poly.pdbx_strand_id
1 'polypeptide(L)' 'MAAFVTLDDLSSLWRPLKPEELERAEKLLDVVSDSLRMEADKVGKDLDEMVAEKPPFFLTTVKSVVVDVVAR' A
#
# COMPACT_ATOMS: atom_id res chain seq x y z
N MET A 1 -1.24 -12.32 2.08
CA MET A 1 -1.62 -11.08 2.79
C MET A 1 -2.39 -10.20 1.81
N ALA A 2 -3.29 -9.33 2.27
CA ALA A 2 -3.95 -8.35 1.39
C ALA A 2 -3.06 -7.10 1.20
N ALA A 3 -3.32 -6.30 0.16
CA ALA A 3 -2.72 -4.99 0.01
C ALA A 3 -3.01 -4.07 1.21
N PHE A 4 -2.09 -3.15 1.52
CA PHE A 4 -2.26 -2.20 2.63
C PHE A 4 -3.28 -1.08 2.33
N VAL A 5 -3.63 -0.91 1.06
CA VAL A 5 -4.45 0.17 0.52
C VAL A 5 -5.48 -0.44 -0.43
N THR A 6 -6.71 0.06 -0.38
CA THR A 6 -7.80 -0.30 -1.30
C THR A 6 -7.92 0.68 -2.47
N LEU A 7 -8.71 0.35 -3.50
CA LEU A 7 -9.03 1.30 -4.58
C LEU A 7 -9.75 2.56 -4.06
N ASP A 8 -10.54 2.43 -2.99
CA ASP A 8 -11.22 3.54 -2.34
C ASP A 8 -10.24 4.46 -1.59
N ASP A 9 -9.29 3.86 -0.86
CA ASP A 9 -8.19 4.61 -0.22
C ASP A 9 -7.38 5.36 -1.30
N LEU A 10 -7.02 4.70 -2.40
CA LEU A 10 -6.28 5.28 -3.52
C LEU A 10 -7.06 6.46 -4.14
N SER A 11 -8.36 6.29 -4.34
CA SER A 11 -9.22 7.35 -4.90
C SER A 11 -9.37 8.54 -3.96
N SER A 12 -9.39 8.29 -2.64
CA SER A 12 -9.56 9.31 -1.60
C SER A 12 -8.27 10.10 -1.33
N LEU A 13 -7.10 9.45 -1.44
CA LEU A 13 -5.80 10.04 -1.15
C LEU A 13 -5.14 10.68 -2.38
N TRP A 14 -5.56 10.31 -3.60
CA TRP A 14 -5.00 10.82 -4.85
C TRP A 14 -6.05 11.51 -5.74
N ARG A 15 -6.80 10.72 -6.52
CA ARG A 15 -7.91 11.19 -7.36
C ARG A 15 -8.83 10.03 -7.75
N PRO A 16 -10.08 10.31 -8.18
CA PRO A 16 -10.93 9.29 -8.79
C PRO A 16 -10.24 8.57 -9.95
N LEU A 17 -10.30 7.24 -9.94
CA LEU A 17 -9.76 6.38 -10.99
C LEU A 17 -10.78 6.25 -12.14
N LYS A 18 -10.28 6.25 -13.37
CA LYS A 18 -11.09 5.91 -14.55
C LYS A 18 -11.30 4.39 -14.63
N PRO A 19 -12.35 3.91 -15.31
CA PRO A 19 -12.59 2.48 -15.46
C PRO A 19 -11.39 1.71 -16.04
N GLU A 20 -10.69 2.28 -17.02
CA GLU A 20 -9.48 1.69 -17.61
C GLU A 20 -8.28 1.61 -16.64
N GLU A 21 -8.31 2.31 -15.51
CA GLU A 21 -7.23 2.35 -14.52
C GLU A 21 -7.44 1.34 -13.39
N LEU A 22 -8.68 0.89 -13.16
CA LEU A 22 -9.06 0.07 -12.00
C LEU A 22 -8.30 -1.26 -11.94
N GLU A 23 -8.31 -2.02 -13.03
CA GLU A 23 -7.66 -3.34 -13.07
C GLU A 23 -6.14 -3.22 -12.86
N ARG A 24 -5.53 -2.19 -13.44
CA ARG A 24 -4.10 -1.93 -13.27
C ARG A 24 -3.78 -1.51 -11.83
N ALA A 25 -4.59 -0.61 -11.26
CA ALA A 25 -4.41 -0.14 -9.90
C ALA A 25 -4.55 -1.29 -8.90
N GLU A 26 -5.56 -2.14 -9.05
CA GLU A 26 -5.79 -3.30 -8.18
C GLU A 26 -4.57 -4.23 -8.16
N LYS A 27 -4.03 -4.59 -9.34
CA LYS A 27 -2.81 -5.40 -9.45
C LYS A 27 -1.58 -4.73 -8.84
N LEU A 28 -1.44 -3.42 -9.03
CA LEU A 28 -0.29 -2.67 -8.50
C LEU A 28 -0.33 -2.53 -6.98
N LEU A 29 -1.52 -2.42 -6.37
CA LEU A 29 -1.67 -2.35 -4.91
C LEU A 29 -1.07 -3.58 -4.23
N ASP A 30 -1.29 -4.78 -4.78
CA ASP A 30 -0.70 -6.02 -4.29
C ASP A 30 0.82 -6.01 -4.47
N VAL A 31 1.30 -5.74 -5.69
CA VAL A 31 2.74 -5.75 -6.03
C VAL A 31 3.54 -4.77 -5.17
N VAL A 32 3.02 -3.56 -4.96
CA VAL A 32 3.69 -2.54 -4.16
C VAL A 32 3.66 -2.90 -2.68
N SER A 33 2.55 -3.47 -2.18
CA SER A 33 2.48 -3.93 -0.78
C SER A 33 3.49 -5.05 -0.52
N ASP A 34 3.62 -6.01 -1.43
CA ASP A 34 4.62 -7.08 -1.33
C ASP A 34 6.05 -6.56 -1.48
N SER A 35 6.26 -5.51 -2.30
CA SER A 35 7.56 -4.84 -2.40
C SER A 35 7.97 -4.23 -1.05
N LEU A 36 7.05 -3.58 -0.34
CA LEU A 36 7.33 -3.04 0.99
C LEU A 36 7.60 -4.15 2.02
N ARG A 37 6.87 -5.28 1.96
CA ARG A 37 7.15 -6.45 2.80
C ARG A 37 8.55 -7.00 2.53
N MET A 38 8.94 -7.10 1.25
CA MET A 38 10.29 -7.53 0.88
C MET A 38 11.36 -6.60 1.44
N GLU A 39 11.14 -5.27 1.43
CA GLU A 39 12.11 -4.34 2.03
C GLU A 39 12.21 -4.49 3.56
N ALA A 40 11.11 -4.79 4.25
CA ALA A 40 11.13 -5.10 5.68
C ALA A 40 11.83 -6.44 5.98
N ASP A 41 11.56 -7.47 5.17
CA ASP A 41 12.15 -8.80 5.31
C ASP A 41 13.68 -8.75 5.18
N LYS A 42 14.21 -7.95 4.25
CA LYS A 42 15.67 -7.72 4.08
C LYS A 42 16.37 -7.24 5.35
N VAL A 43 15.65 -6.58 6.26
CA VAL A 43 16.19 -6.09 7.55
C VAL A 43 15.70 -6.91 8.75
N GLY A 44 15.14 -8.10 8.50
CA GLY A 44 14.66 -9.03 9.52
C GLY A 44 13.42 -8.50 10.27
N LYS A 45 12.51 -7.84 9.55
CA LYS A 45 11.26 -7.29 10.09
C LYS A 45 10.06 -7.83 9.33
N ASP A 46 8.99 -8.15 10.06
CA ASP A 46 7.67 -8.40 9.50
C ASP A 46 6.87 -7.09 9.47
N LEU A 47 6.56 -6.61 8.27
CA LEU A 47 5.84 -5.34 8.11
C LEU A 47 4.39 -5.43 8.58
N ASP A 48 3.73 -6.57 8.41
CA ASP A 48 2.34 -6.75 8.82
C ASP A 48 2.23 -6.78 10.35
N GLU A 49 3.16 -7.44 11.05
CA GLU A 49 3.27 -7.35 12.51
C GLU A 49 3.56 -5.92 12.97
N MET A 50 4.49 -5.22 12.33
CA MET A 50 4.80 -3.83 12.65
C MET A 50 3.58 -2.91 12.48
N VAL A 51 2.78 -3.11 11.43
CA VAL A 51 1.53 -2.36 11.22
C VAL A 51 0.53 -2.61 12.35
N ALA A 52 0.45 -3.83 12.87
CA ALA A 52 -0.46 -4.19 13.97
C ALA A 52 -0.02 -3.63 15.33
N GLU A 53 1.29 -3.56 15.59
CA GLU A 53 1.84 -3.16 16.90
C GLU A 53 2.15 -1.66 17.03
N LYS A 54 2.51 -1.01 15.91
CA LYS A 54 2.95 0.39 15.94
C LYS A 54 1.76 1.35 16.06
N PRO A 55 2.01 2.59 16.51
CA PRO A 55 0.97 3.60 16.57
C PRO A 55 0.29 3.83 15.21
N PRO A 56 -0.98 4.28 15.17
CA PRO A 56 -1.76 4.40 13.93
C PRO A 56 -1.12 5.25 12.82
N PHE A 57 -0.26 6.21 13.19
CA PHE A 57 0.47 7.02 12.22
C PHE A 57 1.46 6.21 11.38
N PHE A 58 1.94 5.06 11.86
CA PHE A 58 2.82 4.18 11.09
C PHE A 58 2.10 3.58 9.89
N LEU A 59 0.88 3.04 10.09
CA LEU A 59 0.04 2.57 8.99
C LEU A 59 -0.29 3.71 8.02
N THR A 60 -0.53 4.92 8.53
CA THR A 60 -0.76 6.09 7.67
C THR A 60 0.42 6.35 6.73
N THR A 61 1.66 6.24 7.25
CA THR A 61 2.87 6.34 6.44
C THR A 61 2.97 5.21 5.40
N VAL A 62 2.71 3.96 5.79
CA VAL A 62 2.71 2.82 4.85
C VAL A 62 1.71 3.05 3.72
N LYS A 63 0.47 3.47 4.06
CA LYS A 63 -0.56 3.78 3.07
C LYS A 63 -0.13 4.90 2.12
N SER A 64 0.45 5.99 2.64
CA SER A 64 0.97 7.10 1.83
C SER A 64 2.00 6.61 0.80
N VAL A 65 2.94 5.77 1.22
CA VAL A 65 3.97 5.23 0.33
C VAL A 65 3.38 4.34 -0.76
N VAL A 66 2.43 3.46 -0.41
CA VAL A 66 1.76 2.61 -1.41
C VAL A 66 1.02 3.47 -2.43
N VAL A 67 0.25 4.46 -1.99
CA VAL A 67 -0.47 5.40 -2.87
C VAL A 67 0.49 6.14 -3.80
N ASP A 68 1.56 6.73 -3.26
CA ASP A 68 2.52 7.51 -4.05
C ASP A 68 3.21 6.66 -5.13
N VAL A 69 3.47 5.39 -4.88
CA VAL A 69 4.11 4.50 -5.85
C VAL A 69 3.11 4.05 -6.93
N VAL A 70 1.87 3.73 -6.55
CA VAL A 70 0.84 3.30 -7.52
C VAL A 70 0.37 4.47 -8.40
N ALA A 71 0.40 5.70 -7.90
CA ALA A 71 -0.03 6.91 -8.59
C ALA A 71 1.01 7.53 -9.56
N ARG A 72 2.20 6.92 -9.69
CA ARG A 72 3.29 7.42 -10.56
C ARG A 72 2.99 7.33 -12.05
#